data_AF-A0A9Q0MIN7-F1
#
_entry.id   AF-A0A9Q0MIN7-F1
#
_cell.length_a   1.000
_cell.length_b   1.000
_cell.length_c   1.000
_cell.angle_alpha   90.00
_cell.angle_beta   90.00
_cell.angle_gamma   90.00
#
_symmetry.space_group_name_H-M   'P 1'
#
loop_
_entity.id
_entity.type
_entity.pdbx_description
1 polymer ?
#
loop_
_entity_poly.entity_id
_entity_poly.type
_entity_poly.pdbx_seq_one_letter_code
_entity_poly.pdbx_strand_id
1 'polypeptide(L)'
;MPNLRVQQQNKTHCSDRYMRRTDRNVAKLMGLGPHGRLFPENQQQLKAYCRETSQLVEKIEGFMKNCYPKEVQDMANLMIYSVKSNVRLFCRKKTKKLIKLMEQTPCINREIVRDDVCLKKFSNDTLALIPWKGDDQTKMKHVCCNYVASMQCADDYMENVPCIRNNKGLMMDFIRGIFGSVVDVMCGEYNEYTNKCKELSPAPQFKLENRRTYESFIFVLLDLFDTLNTFSIPNA
;
A
#
# COMPACT_ATOMS: atom_id res chain seq x y z
N MET A 1 -8.23 24.27 3.76
CA MET A 1 -7.41 23.91 4.94
C MET A 1 -5.97 24.35 4.67
N PRO A 2 -5.21 24.88 5.64
CA PRO A 2 -3.81 25.24 5.40
C PRO A 2 -3.01 24.00 5.01
N ASN A 3 -2.16 24.16 3.99
CA ASN A 3 -1.34 23.13 3.35
C ASN A 3 -0.54 22.35 4.42
N LEU A 4 -0.78 21.05 4.56
CA LEU A 4 -0.22 20.17 5.60
C LEU A 4 1.33 20.15 5.60
N ARG A 5 1.95 20.41 4.44
CA ARG A 5 3.40 20.67 4.30
C ARG A 5 3.91 21.82 5.17
N VAL A 6 3.13 22.89 5.34
CA VAL A 6 3.51 24.07 6.13
C VAL A 6 3.52 23.72 7.63
N GLN A 7 2.70 22.76 8.06
CA GLN A 7 2.69 22.30 9.45
C GLN A 7 3.83 21.30 9.75
N GLN A 8 4.25 20.50 8.77
CA GLN A 8 5.37 19.55 8.90
C GLN A 8 6.74 20.25 9.06
N GLN A 9 6.94 21.38 8.38
CA GLN A 9 8.21 22.14 8.42
C GLN A 9 8.50 22.79 9.79
N ASN A 10 7.50 22.99 10.64
CA ASN A 10 7.67 23.58 11.98
C ASN A 10 8.10 22.56 13.06
N LYS A 11 8.14 21.26 12.77
CA LYS A 11 8.66 20.23 13.69
C LYS A 11 10.08 19.85 13.28
N THR A 12 11.08 20.32 14.04
CA THR A 12 12.53 20.06 13.85
C THR A 12 12.89 18.58 13.64
N HIS A 13 12.05 17.63 14.07
CA HIS A 13 12.28 16.19 13.93
C HIS A 13 11.69 15.57 12.65
N CYS A 14 10.78 16.22 11.92
CA CYS A 14 10.04 15.65 10.78
C CYS A 14 10.68 15.96 9.42
N SER A 15 11.98 15.72 9.31
CA SER A 15 12.74 15.97 8.09
C SER A 15 12.36 15.05 6.92
N ASP A 16 12.62 15.49 5.69
CA ASP A 16 12.52 14.67 4.47
C ASP A 16 13.30 13.36 4.56
N ARG A 17 14.45 13.38 5.23
CA ARG A 17 15.26 12.18 5.49
C ARG A 17 14.52 11.20 6.38
N TYR A 18 13.84 11.66 7.44
CA TYR A 18 13.05 10.79 8.31
C TYR A 18 11.86 10.21 7.54
N MET A 19 11.18 11.04 6.76
CA MET A 19 10.07 10.60 5.91
C MET A 19 10.49 9.51 4.93
N ARG A 20 11.57 9.69 4.16
CA ARG A 20 12.11 8.66 3.24
C ARG A 20 12.49 7.38 3.97
N ARG A 21 13.08 7.48 5.17
CA ARG A 21 13.43 6.31 5.98
C ARG A 21 12.18 5.55 6.43
N THR A 22 11.13 6.25 6.83
CA THR A 22 9.86 5.63 7.22
C THR A 22 9.16 5.00 6.02
N ASP A 23 9.15 5.67 4.87
CA ASP A 23 8.62 5.15 3.62
C ASP A 23 9.28 3.81 3.23
N ARG A 24 10.61 3.75 3.34
CA ARG A 24 11.35 2.49 3.17
C ARG A 24 10.98 1.42 4.21
N ASN A 25 10.70 1.79 5.46
CA ASN A 25 10.23 0.84 6.47
C ASN A 25 8.84 0.30 6.13
N VAL A 26 7.97 1.12 5.54
CA VAL A 26 6.67 0.68 5.05
C VAL A 26 6.82 -0.32 3.90
N ALA A 27 7.66 -0.02 2.90
CA ALA A 27 7.95 -0.96 1.81
C ALA A 27 8.45 -2.32 2.34
N LYS A 28 9.40 -2.30 3.29
CA LYS A 28 9.87 -3.50 3.98
C LYS A 28 8.77 -4.24 4.73
N LEU A 29 7.89 -3.51 5.41
CA LEU A 29 6.80 -4.13 6.16
C LEU A 29 5.86 -4.89 5.25
N MET A 30 5.52 -4.32 4.09
CA MET A 30 4.65 -4.96 3.09
C MET A 30 5.28 -6.18 2.42
N GLY A 31 6.61 -6.19 2.25
CA GLY A 31 7.31 -7.26 1.54
C GLY A 31 7.12 -7.23 0.02
N LEU A 32 6.67 -6.10 -0.53
CA LEU A 32 6.42 -5.92 -1.96
C LEU A 32 7.23 -4.74 -2.51
N GLY A 33 7.60 -4.82 -3.79
CA GLY A 33 8.37 -3.79 -4.49
C GLY A 33 9.89 -3.83 -4.22
N PRO A 34 10.66 -2.91 -4.82
CA PRO A 34 12.13 -2.95 -4.84
C PRO A 34 12.78 -2.81 -3.46
N HIS A 35 12.04 -2.28 -2.48
CA HIS A 35 12.48 -2.14 -1.09
C HIS A 35 11.74 -3.09 -0.13
N GLY A 36 10.91 -4.00 -0.68
CA GLY A 36 10.34 -5.10 0.05
C GLY A 36 11.42 -6.04 0.57
N ARG A 37 11.20 -6.59 1.77
CA ARG A 37 12.06 -7.67 2.29
C ARG A 37 11.50 -9.02 1.86
N LEU A 38 12.38 -10.00 1.77
CA LEU A 38 11.99 -11.38 1.45
C LEU A 38 11.08 -11.97 2.52
N PHE A 39 10.13 -12.78 2.09
CA PHE A 39 9.31 -13.59 2.98
C PHE A 39 10.11 -14.78 3.52
N PRO A 40 9.79 -15.26 4.74
CA PRO A 40 10.53 -16.36 5.35
C PRO A 40 10.23 -17.70 4.64
N GLU A 41 11.27 -18.45 4.34
CA GLU A 41 11.22 -19.78 3.69
C GLU A 41 11.34 -20.94 4.68
N ASN A 42 11.75 -20.64 5.92
CA ASN A 42 11.89 -21.64 6.97
C ASN A 42 11.62 -21.06 8.36
N GLN A 43 11.55 -21.94 9.36
CA GLN A 43 11.21 -21.58 10.73
C GLN A 43 12.23 -20.62 11.38
N GLN A 44 13.51 -20.72 11.02
CA GLN A 44 14.56 -19.86 11.54
C GLN A 44 14.38 -18.43 11.02
N GLN A 45 14.16 -18.29 9.71
CA GLN A 45 13.85 -17.02 9.07
C GLN A 45 12.54 -16.42 9.59
N LEU A 46 11.52 -17.26 9.86
CA LEU A 46 10.22 -16.83 10.38
C LEU A 46 10.35 -16.05 11.69
N LYS A 47 11.18 -16.52 12.63
CA LYS A 47 11.41 -15.85 13.91
C LYS A 47 12.04 -14.47 13.72
N ALA A 48 13.05 -14.37 12.85
CA ALA A 48 13.70 -13.10 12.54
C ALA A 48 12.74 -12.13 11.83
N TYR A 49 12.00 -12.63 10.85
CA TYR A 49 11.00 -11.89 10.09
C TYR A 49 9.95 -11.26 11.02
N CYS A 50 9.42 -12.04 11.97
CA CYS A 50 8.42 -11.57 12.92
C CYS A 50 8.93 -10.55 13.93
N ARG A 51 10.16 -10.71 14.42
CA ARG A 51 10.81 -9.71 15.29
C ARG A 51 10.98 -8.39 14.54
N GLU A 52 11.46 -8.44 13.30
CA GLU A 52 11.62 -7.23 12.49
C GLU A 52 10.27 -6.60 12.14
N THR A 53 9.21 -7.39 11.87
CA THR A 53 7.84 -6.86 11.65
C THR A 53 7.42 -5.94 12.79
N SER A 54 7.58 -6.39 14.04
CA SER A 54 7.19 -5.59 15.22
C SER A 54 8.00 -4.29 15.30
N GLN A 55 9.30 -4.35 15.03
CA GLN A 55 10.17 -3.16 15.03
C GLN A 55 9.83 -2.17 13.91
N LEU A 56 9.46 -2.66 12.73
CA LEU A 56 9.04 -1.81 11.61
C LEU A 56 7.74 -1.09 11.96
N VAL A 57 6.75 -1.83 12.47
CA VAL A 57 5.46 -1.25 12.90
C VAL A 57 5.66 -0.15 13.93
N GLU A 58 6.44 -0.40 14.97
CA GLU A 58 6.71 0.60 16.03
C GLU A 58 7.35 1.88 15.47
N LYS A 59 8.33 1.75 14.56
CA LYS A 59 8.97 2.90 13.91
C LYS A 59 8.00 3.69 13.04
N ILE A 60 7.12 3.01 12.30
CA ILE A 60 6.16 3.65 11.41
C ILE A 60 5.09 4.36 12.25
N GLU A 61 4.48 3.68 13.22
CA GLU A 61 3.48 4.25 14.14
C GLU A 61 4.05 5.47 14.88
N GLY A 62 5.30 5.39 15.36
CA GLY A 62 6.01 6.51 16.00
C GLY A 62 6.24 7.70 15.06
N PHE A 63 6.55 7.47 13.78
CA PHE A 63 6.66 8.55 12.80
C PHE A 63 5.31 9.21 12.54
N MET A 64 4.26 8.42 12.29
CA MET A 64 2.92 8.95 11.98
C MET A 64 2.40 9.83 13.11
N LYS A 65 2.51 9.36 14.35
CA LYS A 65 2.10 10.10 15.56
C LYS A 65 2.81 11.45 15.70
N ASN A 66 4.09 11.51 15.37
CA ASN A 66 4.90 12.72 15.59
C ASN A 66 4.79 13.71 14.44
N CYS A 67 4.61 13.24 13.20
CA CYS A 67 4.79 14.06 12.00
C CYS A 67 3.51 14.41 11.24
N TYR A 68 2.40 13.72 11.49
CA TYR A 68 1.12 14.01 10.85
C TYR A 68 0.07 14.48 11.86
N PRO A 69 -0.96 15.24 11.44
CA PRO A 69 -2.12 15.50 12.27
C PRO A 69 -3.03 14.28 12.37
N LYS A 70 -4.02 14.35 13.26
CA LYS A 70 -4.82 13.19 13.69
C LYS A 70 -5.56 12.52 12.53
N GLU A 71 -6.10 13.29 11.60
CA GLU A 71 -6.88 12.80 10.46
C GLU A 71 -6.03 11.92 9.54
N VAL A 72 -4.80 12.35 9.25
CA VAL A 72 -3.84 11.59 8.44
C VAL A 72 -3.28 10.41 9.24
N GLN A 73 -3.12 10.55 10.56
CA GLN A 73 -2.77 9.42 11.44
C GLN A 73 -3.82 8.32 11.40
N ASP A 74 -5.11 8.66 11.48
CA ASP A 74 -6.19 7.67 11.50
C ASP A 74 -6.21 6.85 10.20
N MET A 75 -6.01 7.50 9.05
CA MET A 75 -5.87 6.82 7.76
C MET A 75 -4.61 5.95 7.70
N ALA A 76 -3.45 6.51 8.09
CA ALA A 76 -2.21 5.76 8.12
C ALA A 76 -2.31 4.54 9.05
N ASN A 77 -2.96 4.68 10.20
CA ASN A 77 -3.19 3.61 11.15
C ASN A 77 -4.07 2.51 10.56
N LEU A 78 -5.10 2.86 9.79
CA LEU A 78 -5.94 1.88 9.09
C LEU A 78 -5.13 1.10 8.05
N MET A 79 -4.31 1.78 7.25
CA MET A 79 -3.40 1.13 6.28
C MET A 79 -2.38 0.23 6.96
N ILE A 80 -1.67 0.75 7.98
CA ILE A 80 -0.64 0.01 8.73
C ILE A 80 -1.27 -1.18 9.45
N TYR A 81 -2.47 -1.03 10.02
CA TYR A 81 -3.20 -2.12 10.66
C TYR A 81 -3.48 -3.25 9.68
N SER A 82 -3.93 -2.92 8.46
CA SER A 82 -4.20 -3.91 7.41
C SER A 82 -2.93 -4.67 7.01
N VAL A 83 -1.82 -3.97 6.80
CA VAL A 83 -0.51 -4.59 6.52
C VAL A 83 -0.08 -5.47 7.71
N LYS A 84 -0.13 -4.94 8.93
CA LYS A 84 0.26 -5.61 10.18
C LYS A 84 -0.56 -6.87 10.43
N SER A 85 -1.87 -6.84 10.19
CA SER A 85 -2.76 -7.98 10.43
C SER A 85 -2.44 -9.14 9.48
N ASN A 86 -2.15 -8.84 8.21
CA ASN A 86 -1.80 -9.82 7.19
C ASN A 86 -0.38 -10.34 7.32
N VAL A 87 0.60 -9.48 7.60
CA VAL A 87 1.98 -9.90 7.86
C VAL A 87 2.06 -10.72 9.15
N ARG A 88 1.22 -10.44 10.15
CA ARG A 88 1.10 -11.28 11.35
C ARG A 88 0.57 -12.69 11.07
N LEU A 89 0.00 -12.99 9.90
CA LEU A 89 -0.34 -14.38 9.54
C LEU A 89 0.92 -15.27 9.55
N PHE A 90 2.08 -14.73 9.18
CA PHE A 90 3.37 -15.41 9.30
C PHE A 90 3.80 -15.62 10.76
N CYS A 91 3.32 -14.79 11.68
CA CYS A 91 3.79 -14.74 13.06
C CYS A 91 2.85 -15.38 14.08
N ARG A 92 1.71 -15.89 13.63
CA ARG A 92 0.75 -16.64 14.46
C ARG A 92 1.15 -18.11 14.56
N LYS A 93 0.48 -18.86 15.46
CA LYS A 93 0.64 -20.33 15.59
C LYS A 93 0.49 -20.99 14.21
N LYS A 94 1.21 -22.09 13.98
CA LYS A 94 1.18 -22.84 12.70
C LYS A 94 -0.26 -23.16 12.30
N THR A 95 -0.73 -22.53 11.22
CA THR A 95 -2.02 -22.83 10.59
C THR A 95 -1.78 -23.50 9.23
N LYS A 96 -2.76 -24.26 8.72
CA LYS A 96 -2.70 -24.81 7.35
C LYS A 96 -2.50 -23.71 6.29
N LYS A 97 -3.09 -22.53 6.49
CA LYS A 97 -2.92 -21.36 5.61
C LYS A 97 -1.48 -20.86 5.60
N LEU A 98 -0.84 -20.78 6.78
CA LEU A 98 0.57 -20.38 6.87
C LEU A 98 1.49 -21.38 6.17
N ILE A 99 1.27 -22.68 6.35
CA ILE A 99 2.11 -23.72 5.70
C ILE A 99 2.04 -23.57 4.18
N LYS A 100 0.82 -23.49 3.62
CA LYS A 100 0.63 -23.28 2.18
C LYS A 100 1.27 -22.00 1.67
N LEU A 101 1.17 -20.90 2.43
CA LEU A 101 1.79 -19.64 2.06
C LEU A 101 3.33 -19.73 2.09
N MET A 102 3.90 -20.38 3.11
CA MET A 102 5.35 -20.62 3.23
C MET A 102 5.89 -21.53 2.12
N GLU A 103 5.11 -22.50 1.64
CA GLU A 103 5.50 -23.31 0.47
C GLU A 103 5.68 -22.47 -0.80
N GLN A 104 5.00 -21.33 -0.90
CA GLN A 104 5.12 -20.42 -2.05
C GLN A 104 6.25 -19.39 -1.89
N THR A 105 6.80 -19.17 -0.68
CA THR A 105 7.74 -18.05 -0.45
C THR A 105 9.01 -18.10 -1.30
N PRO A 106 9.63 -19.25 -1.62
CA PRO A 106 10.76 -19.27 -2.53
C PRO A 106 10.42 -18.74 -3.92
N CYS A 107 9.24 -19.08 -4.45
CA CYS A 107 8.77 -18.56 -5.74
C CYS A 107 8.46 -17.07 -5.65
N ILE A 108 7.75 -16.63 -4.61
CA ILE A 108 7.39 -15.22 -4.39
C ILE A 108 8.66 -14.36 -4.31
N ASN A 109 9.66 -14.79 -3.52
CA ASN A 109 10.92 -14.09 -3.34
C ASN A 109 11.72 -13.93 -4.64
N ARG A 110 11.61 -14.91 -5.55
CA ARG A 110 12.33 -14.92 -6.82
C ARG A 110 11.62 -14.12 -7.90
N GLU A 111 10.33 -14.34 -8.07
CA GLU A 111 9.53 -13.84 -9.20
C GLU A 111 8.79 -12.56 -8.86
N ILE A 112 8.14 -12.50 -7.69
CA ILE A 112 7.16 -11.43 -7.38
C ILE A 112 7.78 -10.26 -6.63
N VAL A 113 8.61 -10.50 -5.61
CA VAL A 113 9.16 -9.39 -4.80
C VAL A 113 10.02 -8.45 -5.64
N ARG A 114 10.63 -8.97 -6.71
CA ARG A 114 11.53 -8.23 -7.59
C ARG A 114 10.83 -7.54 -8.76
N ASP A 115 9.61 -7.97 -9.10
CA ASP A 115 8.84 -7.43 -10.20
C ASP A 115 7.72 -6.53 -9.66
N ASP A 116 7.95 -5.22 -9.71
CA ASP A 116 7.07 -4.22 -9.13
C ASP A 116 6.17 -3.54 -10.16
N VAL A 117 6.06 -4.07 -11.39
CA VAL A 117 5.40 -3.38 -12.52
C VAL A 117 3.98 -2.92 -12.17
N CYS A 118 3.17 -3.76 -11.53
CA CYS A 118 1.79 -3.40 -11.17
C CYS A 118 1.75 -2.32 -10.07
N LEU A 119 2.57 -2.44 -9.03
CA LEU A 119 2.65 -1.45 -7.94
C LEU A 119 3.21 -0.11 -8.42
N LYS A 120 4.19 -0.14 -9.33
CA LYS A 120 4.77 1.03 -9.96
C LYS A 120 3.75 1.73 -10.84
N LYS A 121 2.97 0.98 -11.62
CA LYS A 121 1.85 1.53 -12.40
C LYS A 121 0.83 2.20 -11.48
N PHE A 122 0.34 1.50 -10.46
CA PHE A 122 -0.56 2.07 -9.45
C PHE A 122 -0.01 3.38 -8.86
N SER A 123 1.25 3.36 -8.45
CA SER A 123 1.91 4.51 -7.83
C SER A 123 1.99 5.69 -8.81
N ASN A 124 2.40 5.46 -10.04
CA ASN A 124 2.50 6.51 -11.07
C ASN A 124 1.13 7.09 -11.43
N ASP A 125 0.14 6.22 -11.66
CA ASP A 125 -1.22 6.62 -12.03
C ASP A 125 -1.87 7.42 -10.89
N THR A 126 -1.60 7.05 -9.64
CA THR A 126 -2.07 7.77 -8.45
C THR A 126 -1.34 9.09 -8.24
N LEU A 127 -0.02 9.13 -8.42
CA LEU A 127 0.77 10.36 -8.36
C LEU A 127 0.28 11.39 -9.39
N ALA A 128 -0.10 10.95 -10.58
CA ALA A 128 -0.62 11.82 -11.63
C ALA A 128 -1.91 12.56 -11.21
N LEU A 129 -2.64 12.05 -10.21
CA LEU A 129 -3.86 12.69 -9.70
C LEU A 129 -3.57 13.79 -8.66
N ILE A 130 -2.37 13.86 -8.08
CA ILE A 130 -2.03 14.84 -7.03
C ILE A 130 -2.31 16.29 -7.47
N PRO A 131 -1.89 16.74 -8.68
CA PRO A 131 -2.14 18.11 -9.12
C PRO A 131 -3.61 18.43 -9.42
N TRP A 132 -4.48 17.42 -9.47
CA TRP A 132 -5.88 17.60 -9.78
C TRP A 132 -6.59 18.38 -8.66
N LYS A 133 -7.11 19.56 -9.03
CA LYS A 133 -7.89 20.48 -8.17
C LYS A 133 -9.41 20.34 -8.32
N GLY A 134 -9.88 19.26 -8.95
CA GLY A 134 -11.31 19.02 -9.14
C GLY A 134 -11.96 18.44 -7.90
N ASP A 135 -13.15 17.89 -8.08
CA ASP A 135 -13.91 17.24 -7.00
C ASP A 135 -13.13 16.07 -6.36
N ASP A 136 -12.99 16.13 -5.03
CA ASP A 136 -12.27 15.15 -4.22
C ASP A 136 -12.88 13.74 -4.35
N GLN A 137 -14.20 13.64 -4.44
CA GLN A 137 -14.88 12.35 -4.59
C GLN A 137 -14.51 11.71 -5.94
N THR A 138 -14.49 12.49 -7.01
CA THR A 138 -14.08 12.05 -8.35
C THR A 138 -12.63 11.62 -8.37
N LYS A 139 -11.74 12.41 -7.76
CA LYS A 139 -10.33 12.05 -7.58
C LYS A 139 -10.17 10.71 -6.85
N MET A 140 -10.94 10.48 -5.79
CA MET A 140 -10.93 9.20 -5.06
C MET A 140 -11.45 8.02 -5.89
N LYS A 141 -12.50 8.20 -6.69
CA LYS A 141 -12.98 7.17 -7.63
C LYS A 141 -11.86 6.71 -8.57
N HIS A 142 -11.04 7.62 -9.07
CA HIS A 142 -9.89 7.29 -9.91
C HIS A 142 -8.81 6.50 -9.17
N VAL A 143 -8.49 6.87 -7.93
CA VAL A 143 -7.53 6.11 -7.09
C VAL A 143 -8.01 4.68 -6.88
N CYS A 144 -9.30 4.52 -6.61
CA CYS A 144 -9.93 3.21 -6.47
C CYS A 144 -9.87 2.39 -7.76
N CYS A 145 -10.08 3.02 -8.92
CA CYS A 145 -9.92 2.34 -10.19
C CYS A 145 -8.47 2.02 -10.56
N ASN A 146 -7.50 2.84 -10.13
CA ASN A 146 -6.09 2.49 -10.22
C ASN A 146 -5.78 1.25 -9.41
N TYR A 147 -6.38 1.10 -8.21
CA TYR A 147 -6.27 -0.13 -7.41
C TYR A 147 -6.85 -1.34 -8.15
N VAL A 148 -8.06 -1.24 -8.70
CA VAL A 148 -8.67 -2.33 -9.49
C VAL A 148 -7.77 -2.74 -10.67
N ALA A 149 -7.24 -1.78 -11.41
CA ALA A 149 -6.31 -2.04 -12.51
C ALA A 149 -5.01 -2.70 -12.03
N SER A 150 -4.51 -2.32 -10.85
CA SER A 150 -3.34 -2.97 -10.23
C SER A 150 -3.61 -4.42 -9.84
N MET A 151 -4.82 -4.72 -9.39
CA MET A 151 -5.23 -6.09 -9.03
C MET A 151 -5.40 -6.97 -10.26
N GLN A 152 -5.95 -6.43 -11.35
CA GLN A 152 -6.00 -7.11 -12.66
C GLN A 152 -4.60 -7.38 -13.20
N CYS A 153 -3.71 -6.38 -13.16
CA CYS A 153 -2.31 -6.54 -13.53
C CYS A 153 -1.62 -7.65 -12.72
N ALA A 154 -1.85 -7.70 -11.39
CA ALA A 154 -1.26 -8.73 -10.54
C ALA A 154 -1.80 -10.12 -10.86
N ASP A 155 -3.10 -10.24 -11.15
CA ASP A 155 -3.73 -11.51 -11.55
C ASP A 155 -3.14 -12.04 -12.87
N ASP A 156 -3.07 -11.17 -13.90
CA ASP A 156 -2.49 -11.48 -15.20
C ASP A 156 -1.00 -11.84 -15.09
N TYR A 157 -0.26 -11.12 -14.24
CA TYR A 157 1.14 -11.41 -13.98
C TYR A 157 1.32 -12.81 -13.38
N MET A 158 0.56 -13.13 -12.33
CA MET A 158 0.66 -14.41 -11.63
C MET A 158 0.23 -15.60 -12.50
N GLU A 159 -0.65 -15.39 -13.48
CA GLU A 159 -1.00 -16.41 -14.48
C GLU A 159 0.23 -16.86 -15.29
N ASN A 160 1.18 -15.95 -15.50
CA ASN A 160 2.40 -16.21 -16.25
C ASN A 160 3.56 -16.73 -15.40
N VAL A 161 3.40 -16.85 -14.07
CA VAL A 161 4.43 -17.36 -13.16
C VAL A 161 4.18 -18.84 -12.85
N PRO A 162 4.95 -19.80 -13.42
CA PRO A 162 4.60 -21.23 -13.33
C PRO A 162 4.50 -21.77 -11.91
N CYS A 163 5.35 -21.30 -10.99
CA CYS A 163 5.35 -21.77 -9.59
C CYS A 163 4.25 -21.16 -8.72
N ILE A 164 3.54 -20.13 -9.17
CA ILE A 164 2.43 -19.49 -8.44
C ILE A 164 1.08 -19.70 -9.11
N ARG A 165 1.02 -19.96 -10.43
CA ARG A 165 -0.22 -20.12 -11.21
C ARG A 165 -1.31 -20.93 -10.48
N ASN A 166 -0.97 -22.12 -10.00
CA ASN A 166 -1.92 -23.03 -9.31
C ASN A 166 -2.34 -22.55 -7.90
N ASN A 167 -1.60 -21.59 -7.32
CA ASN A 167 -1.85 -20.97 -6.02
C ASN A 167 -2.15 -19.46 -6.15
N LYS A 168 -2.46 -18.96 -7.36
CA LYS A 168 -2.72 -17.55 -7.64
C LYS A 168 -3.76 -16.97 -6.69
N GLY A 169 -4.87 -17.69 -6.47
CA GLY A 169 -5.93 -17.26 -5.56
C GLY A 169 -5.43 -17.00 -4.14
N LEU A 170 -4.56 -17.87 -3.59
CA LEU A 170 -3.97 -17.66 -2.26
C LEU A 170 -3.12 -16.38 -2.20
N MET A 171 -2.38 -16.08 -3.26
CA MET A 171 -1.56 -14.88 -3.36
C MET A 171 -2.38 -13.62 -3.55
N MET A 172 -3.40 -13.68 -4.40
CA MET A 172 -4.34 -12.58 -4.59
C MET A 172 -5.10 -12.27 -3.30
N ASP A 173 -5.50 -13.28 -2.54
CA ASP A 173 -6.12 -13.10 -1.22
C ASP A 173 -5.16 -12.48 -0.20
N PHE A 174 -3.87 -12.80 -0.28
CA PHE A 174 -2.85 -12.17 0.57
C PHE A 174 -2.70 -10.67 0.22
N ILE A 175 -2.64 -10.34 -1.07
CA ILE A 175 -2.55 -8.96 -1.54
C ILE A 175 -3.83 -8.17 -1.20
N ARG A 176 -5.01 -8.73 -1.49
CA ARG A 176 -6.29 -8.16 -1.06
C ARG A 176 -6.36 -7.98 0.44
N GLY A 177 -5.82 -8.92 1.21
CA GLY A 177 -5.74 -8.78 2.65
C GLY A 177 -5.01 -7.51 3.07
N ILE A 178 -3.86 -7.21 2.45
CA ILE A 178 -3.06 -6.01 2.76
C ILE A 178 -3.85 -4.73 2.46
N PHE A 179 -4.65 -4.70 1.39
CA PHE A 179 -5.34 -3.47 0.93
C PHE A 179 -6.82 -3.40 1.28
N GLY A 180 -7.45 -4.50 1.67
CA GLY A 180 -8.90 -4.68 1.70
C GLY A 180 -9.60 -3.69 2.61
N SER A 181 -9.19 -3.59 3.88
CA SER A 181 -9.81 -2.66 4.82
C SER A 181 -9.74 -1.19 4.38
N VAL A 182 -8.70 -0.83 3.63
CA VAL A 182 -8.48 0.53 3.10
C VAL A 182 -9.41 0.78 1.92
N VAL A 183 -9.46 -0.17 0.98
CA VAL A 183 -10.29 -0.10 -0.22
C VAL A 183 -11.78 -0.16 0.14
N ASP A 184 -12.17 -1.05 1.05
CA ASP A 184 -13.57 -1.21 1.48
C ASP A 184 -14.14 0.09 2.06
N VAL A 185 -13.32 0.81 2.84
CA VAL A 185 -13.73 2.07 3.46
C VAL A 185 -13.76 3.22 2.46
N MET A 186 -12.80 3.29 1.52
CA MET A 186 -12.64 4.47 0.68
C MET A 186 -13.31 4.37 -0.70
N CYS A 187 -13.48 3.16 -1.22
CA CYS A 187 -13.82 2.95 -2.62
C CYS A 187 -15.28 2.63 -2.87
N GLY A 188 -16.03 2.19 -1.86
CA GLY A 188 -17.46 1.89 -1.99
C GLY A 188 -17.71 0.98 -3.21
N GLU A 189 -18.50 1.47 -4.17
CA GLU A 189 -18.83 0.72 -5.40
C GLU A 189 -17.69 0.62 -6.43
N TYR A 190 -16.61 1.41 -6.32
CA TYR A 190 -15.48 1.42 -7.26
C TYR A 190 -14.44 0.36 -6.87
N ASN A 191 -14.82 -0.91 -6.99
CA ASN A 191 -14.02 -2.06 -6.57
C ASN A 191 -13.96 -3.15 -7.65
N GLU A 192 -13.23 -4.25 -7.37
CA GLU A 192 -13.00 -5.36 -8.31
C GLU A 192 -14.28 -6.12 -8.72
N TYR A 193 -15.39 -5.92 -8.00
CA TYR A 193 -16.63 -6.69 -8.16
C TYR A 193 -17.71 -5.95 -8.96
N THR A 194 -17.47 -4.72 -9.40
CA THR A 194 -18.44 -3.93 -10.18
C THR A 194 -17.85 -3.45 -11.50
N ASN A 195 -18.71 -2.93 -12.39
CA ASN A 195 -18.29 -2.29 -13.64
C ASN A 195 -18.07 -0.78 -13.51
N LYS A 196 -18.15 -0.18 -12.31
CA LYS A 196 -18.06 1.28 -12.11
C LYS A 196 -16.76 1.88 -12.64
N CYS A 197 -15.66 1.16 -12.54
CA CYS A 197 -14.38 1.63 -13.08
C CYS A 197 -14.30 1.63 -14.60
N LYS A 198 -15.12 0.83 -15.30
CA LYS A 198 -15.22 0.85 -16.76
C LYS A 198 -16.11 2.00 -17.24
N GLU A 199 -17.07 2.41 -16.42
CA GLU A 199 -18.01 3.51 -16.67
C GLU A 199 -17.40 4.89 -16.34
N LEU A 200 -16.34 4.92 -15.52
CA LEU A 200 -15.69 6.16 -15.13
C LEU A 200 -14.95 6.78 -16.33
N SER A 201 -15.23 8.07 -16.58
CA SER A 201 -14.51 8.82 -17.62
C SER A 201 -13.00 8.82 -17.35
N PRO A 202 -12.13 8.89 -18.38
CA PRO A 202 -10.68 8.90 -18.17
C PRO A 202 -10.22 10.07 -17.27
N ALA A 203 -9.20 9.81 -16.44
CA ALA A 203 -8.61 10.86 -15.61
C ALA A 203 -7.96 11.93 -16.49
N PRO A 204 -8.00 13.22 -16.09
CA PRO A 204 -7.24 14.24 -16.78
C PRO A 204 -5.74 13.93 -16.68
N GLN A 205 -5.00 14.17 -17.76
CA GLN A 205 -3.56 13.97 -17.78
C GLN A 205 -2.84 15.21 -17.26
N PHE A 206 -2.09 15.05 -16.17
CA PHE A 206 -1.28 16.12 -15.60
C PHE A 206 0.21 15.81 -15.78
N LYS A 207 0.98 16.82 -16.21
CA LYS A 207 2.44 16.75 -16.15
C LYS A 207 2.87 17.00 -14.71
N LEU A 208 3.52 16.01 -14.10
CA LEU A 208 4.14 16.16 -12.78
C LEU A 208 5.45 16.94 -12.92
N GLU A 209 5.43 18.20 -12.51
CA GLU A 209 6.67 18.95 -12.26
C GLU A 209 7.29 18.46 -10.93
N ASN A 210 8.58 18.10 -10.95
CA ASN A 210 9.34 17.58 -9.80
C ASN A 210 8.74 16.32 -9.15
N ARG A 211 8.89 15.17 -9.81
CA ARG A 211 8.50 13.86 -9.25
C ARG A 211 9.27 13.58 -7.96
N ARG A 212 8.58 13.66 -6.82
CA ARG A 212 9.09 13.06 -5.58
C ARG A 212 9.11 11.54 -5.77
N THR A 213 10.24 10.93 -5.41
CA THR A 213 10.39 9.48 -5.40
C THR A 213 9.84 8.92 -4.09
N TYR A 214 8.90 7.98 -4.19
CA TYR A 214 8.35 7.24 -3.06
C TYR A 214 8.85 5.81 -3.09
N GLU A 215 9.16 5.28 -1.90
CA GLU A 215 9.62 3.90 -1.70
C GLU A 215 8.44 2.93 -1.54
N SER A 216 7.26 3.44 -1.17
CA SER A 216 6.02 2.69 -1.02
C SER A 216 4.81 3.47 -1.53
N PHE A 217 3.82 2.74 -2.04
CA PHE A 217 2.56 3.32 -2.50
C PHE A 217 1.74 3.94 -1.34
N ILE A 218 1.96 3.52 -0.08
CA ILE A 218 1.28 4.13 1.08
C ILE A 218 1.65 5.61 1.17
N PHE A 219 2.92 5.97 0.99
CA PHE A 219 3.30 7.38 1.02
C PHE A 219 2.80 8.17 -0.20
N VAL A 220 2.59 7.51 -1.34
CA VAL A 220 1.86 8.11 -2.47
C VAL A 220 0.42 8.44 -2.06
N LEU A 221 -0.27 7.52 -1.41
CA LEU A 221 -1.63 7.75 -0.92
C LEU A 221 -1.69 8.84 0.16
N LEU A 222 -0.72 8.89 1.07
CA LEU A 222 -0.65 9.95 2.08
C LEU A 222 -0.46 11.33 1.45
N ASP A 223 0.43 11.49 0.46
CA ASP A 223 0.62 12.76 -0.26
C ASP A 223 -0.62 13.12 -1.09
N LEU A 224 -1.34 12.13 -1.63
CA LEU A 224 -2.62 12.37 -2.28
C LEU A 224 -3.68 12.86 -1.27
N PHE A 225 -3.84 12.21 -0.12
CA PHE A 225 -4.82 12.64 0.89
C PHE A 225 -4.52 14.01 1.46
N ASP A 226 -3.24 14.38 1.53
CA ASP A 226 -2.78 15.73 1.88
C ASP A 226 -3.40 16.81 0.99
N THR A 227 -3.76 16.46 -0.24
CA THR A 227 -4.36 17.38 -1.23
C THR A 227 -5.88 17.43 -1.23
N LEU A 228 -6.55 16.57 -0.47
CA LEU A 228 -8.01 16.55 -0.40
C LEU A 228 -8.50 17.65 0.58
N ASN A 229 -9.46 18.45 0.14
CA ASN A 229 -10.03 19.54 0.94
C ASN A 229 -11.12 19.05 1.89
N THR A 230 -11.82 17.98 1.52
CA THR A 230 -12.86 17.32 2.30
C THR A 230 -12.57 15.83 2.34
N PHE A 231 -11.73 15.40 3.28
CA PHE A 231 -11.62 13.99 3.58
C PHE A 231 -12.54 13.62 4.74
N SER A 232 -13.68 13.02 4.42
CA SER A 232 -14.56 12.37 5.40
C SER A 232 -14.55 10.87 5.13
N ILE A 233 -14.12 10.08 6.12
CA ILE A 233 -14.34 8.63 6.09
C ILE A 233 -15.86 8.43 6.01
N PRO A 234 -16.41 7.84 4.94
CA PRO A 234 -17.84 7.64 4.85
C PRO A 234 -18.28 6.69 5.97
N ASN A 235 -18.98 7.22 6.98
CA ASN A 235 -19.50 6.53 8.15
C ASN A 235 -18.44 5.79 9.00
N ALA A 236 -17.86 6.52 9.96
CA ALA A 236 -17.32 5.92 11.18
C ALA A 236 -18.42 5.83 12.25
#